data_AF-A0A8E2DKM4-F1
#
_entry.id   AF-A0A8E2DKM4-F1
#
_cell.length_a   1.000
_cell.length_b   1.000
_cell.length_c   1.000
_cell.angle_alpha   90.00
_cell.angle_beta   90.00
_cell.angle_gamma   90.00
#
_symmetry.space_group_name_H-M   'P 1'
#
loop_
_entity.id
_entity.type
_entity.pdbx_description
1 polymer ?
#
loop_
_entity_poly.entity_id
_entity_poly.type
_entity_poly.pdbx_seq_one_letter_code
_entity_poly.pdbx_strand_id
1 'polypeptide(L)'
;MAQVAHATSAVLHETRELPATQMYLSDLQNMRKVVLQTPDRTSIERLSALLASASPTIPHHLWIEQPENVPTCLAFAPNTRENRVKKALDKTSCRLWKG
;
A
#
# COMPACT_ATOMS: atom_id res chain seq x y z
N MET A 1 -2.05 -8.27 11.96
CA MET A 1 -2.69 -6.95 12.18
C MET A 1 -1.70 -5.83 12.42
N ALA A 2 -0.68 -6.00 13.28
CA ALA A 2 0.34 -4.96 13.55
C ALA A 2 1.00 -4.41 12.27
N GLN A 3 1.37 -5.27 11.32
CA GLN A 3 2.09 -4.83 10.10
C GLN A 3 1.26 -3.96 9.17
N VAL A 4 -0.05 -4.21 9.12
CA VAL A 4 -0.99 -3.34 8.40
C VAL A 4 -1.04 -1.96 9.07
N ALA A 5 -1.06 -1.90 10.40
CA ALA A 5 -1.05 -0.64 11.14
C ALA A 5 0.25 0.13 10.94
N HIS A 6 1.41 -0.54 11.03
CA HIS A 6 2.71 0.09 10.78
C HIS A 6 2.81 0.67 9.36
N ALA A 7 2.53 -0.14 8.33
CA ALA A 7 2.59 0.31 6.94
C ALA A 7 1.61 1.46 6.66
N THR A 8 0.39 1.38 7.20
CA THR A 8 -0.64 2.42 7.01
C THR A 8 -0.23 3.74 7.69
N SER A 9 0.27 3.69 8.92
CA SER A 9 0.72 4.89 9.62
C SER A 9 1.91 5.55 8.92
N ALA A 10 2.87 4.74 8.46
CA ALA A 10 4.04 5.23 7.72
C ALA A 10 3.64 5.94 6.42
N VAL A 11 2.82 5.29 5.57
CA VAL A 11 2.43 5.91 4.29
C VAL A 11 1.63 7.18 4.49
N LEU A 12 0.71 7.22 5.47
CA LEU A 12 -0.06 8.42 5.77
C LEU A 12 0.83 9.58 6.24
N HIS A 13 1.88 9.29 7.02
CA HIS A 13 2.84 10.30 7.46
C HIS A 13 3.72 10.82 6.32
N GLU A 14 4.25 9.91 5.50
CA GLU A 14 5.10 10.22 4.34
C GLU A 14 4.34 11.03 3.29
N THR A 15 3.06 10.74 3.09
CA THR A 15 2.23 11.38 2.07
C THR A 15 1.26 12.43 2.62
N ARG A 16 1.45 12.89 3.86
CA ARG A 16 0.52 13.80 4.57
C ARG A 16 0.21 15.11 3.83
N GLU A 17 1.15 15.59 3.01
CA GLU A 17 1.00 16.83 2.25
C GLU A 17 0.32 16.61 0.89
N LEU A 18 0.09 15.36 0.48
CA LEU A 18 -0.63 15.08 -0.77
C LEU A 18 -2.13 15.40 -0.60
N PRO A 19 -2.77 16.07 -1.57
CA PRO A 19 -4.20 16.41 -1.49
C PRO A 19 -5.11 15.21 -1.23
N ALA A 20 -4.79 14.05 -1.83
CA ALA A 20 -5.54 12.81 -1.62
C ALA A 20 -5.46 12.31 -0.16
N THR A 21 -4.29 12.44 0.48
CA THR A 21 -4.12 12.07 1.89
C THR A 21 -4.87 13.03 2.81
N GLN A 22 -4.75 14.34 2.57
CA GLN A 22 -5.46 15.36 3.36
C GLN A 22 -6.98 15.17 3.27
N MET A 23 -7.50 14.95 2.07
CA MET A 23 -8.93 14.68 1.85
C MET A 23 -9.38 13.41 2.58
N TYR A 24 -8.61 12.32 2.48
CA TYR A 24 -8.91 11.07 3.17
C TYR A 24 -8.91 11.24 4.70
N LEU A 25 -8.02 12.07 5.25
CA LEU A 25 -7.93 12.34 6.69
C LEU A 25 -8.94 13.38 7.19
N SER A 26 -9.50 14.23 6.31
CA SER A 26 -10.55 15.17 6.67
C SER A 26 -11.91 14.52 6.95
N ASP A 27 -12.13 13.29 6.48
CA ASP A 27 -13.35 12.52 6.68
C ASP A 27 -13.05 11.21 7.43
N LEU A 28 -12.80 11.35 8.73
CA LEU A 28 -12.42 10.23 9.60
C LEU A 28 -13.50 9.14 9.71
N GLN A 29 -14.77 9.47 9.44
CA GLN A 29 -15.87 8.51 9.49
C GLN A 29 -15.92 7.60 8.25
N ASN A 30 -15.30 8.01 7.13
CA ASN A 30 -15.35 7.27 5.86
C ASN A 30 -13.97 6.78 5.38
N MET A 31 -13.09 6.39 6.30
CA MET A 31 -11.72 5.91 6.02
C MET A 31 -11.66 4.46 5.51
N ARG A 32 -12.27 4.17 4.36
CA ARG A 32 -12.27 2.82 3.77
C ARG A 32 -10.83 2.30 3.57
N LYS A 33 -10.60 1.05 3.97
CA LYS A 33 -9.38 0.29 3.67
C LYS A 33 -9.77 -1.07 3.10
N VAL A 34 -8.98 -1.55 2.15
CA VAL A 34 -9.14 -2.89 1.58
C VAL A 34 -7.82 -3.62 1.76
N VAL A 35 -7.87 -4.79 2.38
CA VAL A 35 -6.69 -5.62 2.60
C VAL A 35 -6.60 -6.64 1.48
N LEU A 36 -5.46 -6.66 0.81
CA LEU A 36 -5.11 -7.66 -0.20
C LEU A 36 -3.95 -8.50 0.33
N GLN A 37 -3.87 -9.74 -0.15
CA GLN A 37 -2.72 -10.61 0.08
C GLN A 37 -1.93 -10.77 -1.23
N THR A 38 -0.62 -10.71 -1.12
CA THR A 38 0.31 -11.22 -2.14
C THR A 38 0.58 -12.71 -1.91
N PRO A 39 0.95 -13.49 -2.94
CA PRO A 39 1.26 -14.90 -2.78
C PRO A 39 2.48 -15.18 -1.89
N ASP A 40 3.51 -14.35 -2.01
CA ASP A 40 4.81 -14.57 -1.38
C ASP A 40 5.61 -13.26 -1.24
N ARG A 41 6.82 -13.38 -0.67
CA ARG A 41 7.78 -12.29 -0.47
C ARG A 41 8.21 -11.64 -1.80
N THR A 42 8.51 -12.44 -2.81
CA THR A 42 8.97 -11.93 -4.10
C THR A 42 7.89 -11.09 -4.78
N SER A 43 6.62 -11.46 -4.60
CA SER A 43 5.47 -10.76 -5.16
C SER A 43 5.26 -9.38 -4.53
N ILE A 44 5.46 -9.22 -3.20
CA ILE A 44 5.34 -7.92 -2.53
C ILE A 44 6.52 -6.98 -2.87
N GLU A 45 7.73 -7.52 -2.98
CA GLU A 45 8.92 -6.76 -3.43
C GLU A 45 8.73 -6.28 -4.88
N ARG A 46 8.26 -7.18 -5.76
CA ARG A 46 7.93 -6.83 -7.15
C ARG A 46 6.81 -5.79 -7.22
N LEU A 47 5.80 -5.86 -6.35
CA LEU A 47 4.75 -4.84 -6.28
C LEU A 47 5.36 -3.48 -5.97
N SER A 48 6.18 -3.36 -4.93
CA SER A 48 6.85 -2.10 -4.57
C SER A 48 7.66 -1.54 -5.75
N ALA A 49 8.45 -2.38 -6.43
CA ALA A 49 9.22 -1.95 -7.60
C ALA A 49 8.35 -1.45 -8.76
N LEU A 50 7.21 -2.10 -9.04
CA LEU A 50 6.26 -1.67 -10.07
C LEU A 50 5.60 -0.33 -9.74
N LEU A 51 5.30 -0.08 -8.47
CA LEU A 51 4.69 1.17 -8.01
C LEU A 51 5.70 2.32 -8.04
N ALA A 52 6.96 2.06 -7.64
CA ALA A 52 8.05 3.02 -7.68
C ALA A 52 8.41 3.46 -9.11
N SER A 53 8.43 2.50 -10.05
CA SER A 53 8.76 2.72 -11.46
C SER A 53 7.60 3.25 -12.31
N ALA A 54 6.40 3.40 -11.75
CA ALA A 54 5.28 4.03 -12.44
C ALA A 54 5.58 5.52 -12.72
N SER A 55 5.01 6.06 -13.79
CA SER A 55 5.09 7.49 -14.12
C SER A 55 3.68 8.08 -14.28
N PRO A 56 3.26 9.05 -13.44
CA PRO A 56 3.91 9.42 -12.17
C PRO A 56 3.95 8.24 -11.17
N THR A 57 4.90 8.28 -10.24
CA THR A 57 5.08 7.26 -9.19
C THR A 57 3.81 7.09 -8.38
N ILE A 58 3.48 5.85 -8.03
CA ILE A 58 2.33 5.56 -7.17
C ILE A 58 2.83 5.59 -5.71
N PRO A 59 2.38 6.54 -4.87
CA PRO A 59 2.88 6.67 -3.51
C PRO A 59 2.47 5.46 -2.65
N HIS A 60 3.45 4.82 -2.04
CA HIS A 60 3.28 3.61 -1.24
C HIS A 60 4.44 3.48 -0.25
N HIS A 61 4.23 2.67 0.79
CA HIS A 61 5.26 2.33 1.77
C HIS A 61 5.35 0.80 1.91
N LEU A 62 6.56 0.25 1.84
CA LEU A 62 6.85 -1.16 2.09
C LEU A 62 7.41 -1.31 3.51
N TRP A 63 6.63 -1.89 4.41
CA TRP A 63 7.04 -2.15 5.78
C TRP A 63 7.94 -3.39 5.86
N ILE A 64 9.11 -3.20 6.48
CA ILE A 64 10.11 -4.24 6.71
C ILE A 64 10.14 -4.58 8.20
N GLU A 65 9.77 -5.81 8.53
CA GLU A 65 9.69 -6.27 9.91
C GLU A 65 11.07 -6.51 10.50
N GLN A 66 11.23 -6.10 11.76
CA GLN A 66 12.44 -6.35 12.55
C GLN A 66 12.15 -7.40 13.65
N PRO A 67 13.14 -8.21 14.05
CA PRO A 67 14.55 -8.17 13.64
C PRO A 67 14.89 -8.93 12.34
N GLU A 68 13.94 -9.67 11.75
CA GLU A 68 14.21 -10.57 10.62
C GLU A 68 14.50 -9.85 9.29
N ASN A 69 14.21 -8.55 9.23
CA ASN A 69 14.39 -7.68 8.07
C ASN A 69 13.66 -8.20 6.80
N VAL A 70 12.38 -8.56 6.97
CA VAL A 70 11.55 -9.14 5.90
C VAL A 70 10.39 -8.21 5.55
N PRO A 71 10.09 -7.96 4.26
CA PRO A 71 8.90 -7.22 3.88
C PRO A 71 7.64 -8.01 4.24
N THR A 72 6.79 -7.43 5.09
CA THR A 72 5.58 -8.09 5.59
C THR A 72 4.29 -7.40 5.19
N CYS A 73 4.33 -6.10 4.86
CA CYS A 73 3.15 -5.37 4.45
C CYS A 73 3.50 -4.20 3.52
N LEU A 74 2.61 -3.87 2.58
CA LEU A 74 2.72 -2.71 1.72
C LEU A 74 1.41 -1.93 1.81
N ALA A 75 1.51 -0.64 2.10
CA ALA A 75 0.38 0.26 2.14
C ALA A 75 0.48 1.28 0.99
N PHE A 76 -0.64 1.50 0.30
CA PHE A 76 -0.77 2.60 -0.65
C PHE A 76 -1.16 3.88 0.10
N ALA A 77 -0.70 5.03 -0.39
CA ALA A 77 -1.33 6.29 0.00
C ALA A 77 -2.81 6.27 -0.43
N PRO A 78 -3.69 7.04 0.23
CA PRO A 78 -5.08 7.17 -0.18
C PRO A 78 -5.19 7.52 -1.67
N ASN A 79 -5.98 6.74 -2.43
CA ASN A 79 -6.11 6.88 -3.87
C ASN A 79 -7.46 6.34 -4.38
N THR A 80 -7.81 6.65 -5.63
CA THR A 80 -9.09 6.30 -6.26
C THR A 80 -9.07 4.99 -7.06
N ARG A 81 -8.18 4.04 -6.72
CA ARG A 81 -7.99 2.75 -7.43
C ARG A 81 -7.87 2.92 -8.95
N GLU A 82 -6.93 3.76 -9.36
CA GLU A 82 -6.63 3.99 -10.77
C GLU A 82 -6.28 2.70 -11.53
N ASN A 83 -6.47 2.72 -12.86
CA ASN A 83 -6.12 1.60 -13.74
C ASN A 83 -4.67 1.11 -13.58
N ARG A 84 -3.73 2.02 -13.25
CA ARG A 84 -2.31 1.67 -13.03
C ARG A 84 -2.11 0.89 -11.73
N VAL A 85 -2.81 1.27 -10.66
CA VAL A 85 -2.84 0.53 -9.39
C VAL A 85 -3.41 -0.87 -9.63
N LYS A 86 -4.55 -0.96 -10.32
CA LYS A 86 -5.17 -2.25 -10.66
C LYS A 86 -4.20 -3.15 -11.45
N LYS A 87 -3.54 -2.61 -12.49
CA LYS A 87 -2.54 -3.35 -13.28
C LYS A 87 -1.37 -3.85 -12.43
N ALA A 88 -0.87 -3.07 -11.48
CA ALA A 88 0.22 -3.49 -10.59
C ALA A 88 -0.20 -4.64 -9.65
N LEU A 89 -1.40 -4.54 -9.08
CA LEU A 89 -2.00 -5.59 -8.26
C LEU A 89 -2.24 -6.89 -9.05
N ASP A 90 -2.74 -6.77 -10.29
CA ASP A 90 -2.99 -7.93 -11.16
C ASP A 90 -1.66 -8.63 -11.55
N LYS A 91 -0.63 -7.86 -11.90
CA LYS A 91 0.71 -8.37 -12.26
C LYS A 91 1.44 -9.10 -11.12
N THR A 92 1.02 -8.87 -9.89
CA THR A 92 1.63 -9.43 -8.66
C THR A 92 0.71 -10.44 -7.99
N SER A 93 -0.34 -10.87 -8.69
CA SER A 93 -1.31 -11.86 -8.22
C SER A 93 -1.95 -11.49 -6.88
N CYS A 94 -2.11 -10.20 -6.59
CA CYS A 94 -2.80 -9.75 -5.39
C CYS A 94 -4.27 -10.21 -5.41
N ARG A 95 -4.78 -10.67 -4.26
CA ARG A 95 -6.17 -11.10 -4.10
C ARG A 95 -6.77 -10.51 -2.83
N LEU A 96 -8.09 -10.40 -2.76
CA LEU A 96 -8.77 -9.96 -1.55
C LEU A 96 -8.42 -10.91 -0.40
N TRP A 97 -7.89 -10.36 0.70
CA TRP A 97 -7.63 -11.14 1.89
C TRP A 97 -8.98 -11.52 2.54
N LYS A 98 -9.15 -12.79 2.87
CA LYS A 98 -10.44 -13.35 3.33
C LYS A 98 -10.54 -13.60 4.84
N GLY A 99 -9.47 -13.31 5.60
CA GLY A 99 -9.39 -13.72 7.00
C GLY A 99 -8.79 -15.10 7.11
#